data_AF-A0A7J6QCA4-F1
#
_entry.id   AF-A0A7J6QCA4-F1
#
_cell.length_a   1.000
_cell.length_b   1.000
_cell.length_c   1.000
_cell.angle_alpha   90.00
_cell.angle_beta   90.00
_cell.angle_gamma   90.00
#
_symmetry.space_group_name_H-M   'P 1'
#
loop_
_entity.id
_entity.type
_entity.pdbx_description
1 polymer ?
#
loop_
_entity_poly.entity_id
_entity_poly.type
_entity_poly.pdbx_seq_one_letter_code
_entity_poly.pdbx_strand_id
1 'polypeptide(L)'
;VITPNIYSEALFQQSGHCGNYKDNMYSMNIEGETWYLKPMNCPGHCMIFDQKVRSYKELPIRMADFGVLHRNELSGTLSGLTRVRRFQQDDAHIFCRPDQVQDEITHALEFLKFVYNTFGFDF
;
A
#
# COMPACT_ATOMS: atom_id res chain seq x y z
N VAL A 1 8.17 7.96 1.77
CA VAL A 1 8.88 7.00 2.64
C VAL A 1 9.40 5.86 1.79
N ILE A 2 10.31 5.03 2.32
CA ILE A 2 10.78 3.81 1.66
C ILE A 2 10.59 2.66 2.65
N THR A 3 9.94 1.60 2.21
CA THR A 3 9.65 0.43 3.05
C THR A 3 10.22 -0.86 2.43
N PRO A 4 10.59 -1.86 3.25
CA PRO A 4 11.03 -3.17 2.77
C PRO A 4 10.07 -3.83 1.79
N ASN A 5 10.59 -4.75 0.97
CA ASN A 5 9.80 -5.53 0.02
C ASN A 5 9.40 -6.92 0.53
N ILE A 6 10.03 -7.41 1.58
CA ILE A 6 9.73 -8.70 2.20
C ILE A 6 9.40 -8.50 3.68
N TYR A 7 8.43 -9.27 4.18
CA TYR A 7 8.07 -9.31 5.59
C TYR A 7 7.73 -10.73 6.01
N SER A 8 7.84 -11.01 7.31
CA SER A 8 7.42 -12.27 7.90
C SER A 8 5.91 -12.47 7.78
N GLU A 9 5.45 -13.72 7.79
CA GLU A 9 4.02 -14.07 7.79
C GLU A 9 3.25 -13.38 8.92
N ALA A 10 3.87 -13.17 10.09
CA ALA A 10 3.25 -12.55 11.25
C ALA A 10 2.64 -11.17 10.95
N LEU A 11 3.32 -10.33 10.16
CA LEU A 11 2.79 -9.01 9.79
C LEU A 11 1.53 -9.13 8.91
N PHE A 12 1.53 -10.08 7.99
CA PHE A 12 0.41 -10.30 7.09
C PHE A 12 -0.78 -11.02 7.75
N GLN A 13 -0.52 -11.82 8.78
CA GLN A 13 -1.56 -12.35 9.66
C GLN A 13 -2.23 -11.22 10.45
N GLN A 14 -1.43 -10.37 11.12
CA GLN A 14 -1.96 -9.26 11.92
C GLN A 14 -2.76 -8.25 11.08
N SER A 15 -2.31 -7.95 9.87
CA SER A 15 -3.01 -7.03 8.96
C SER A 15 -4.19 -7.68 8.21
N GLY A 16 -4.47 -8.97 8.43
CA GLY A 16 -5.56 -9.70 7.77
C GLY A 16 -5.31 -10.10 6.31
N HIS A 17 -4.13 -9.81 5.76
CA HIS A 17 -3.77 -10.16 4.38
C HIS A 17 -3.66 -11.67 4.18
N CYS A 18 -3.20 -12.42 5.18
CA CYS A 18 -3.18 -13.89 5.08
C CYS A 18 -4.58 -14.51 4.94
N GLY A 19 -5.63 -13.87 5.48
CA GLY A 19 -7.00 -14.37 5.34
C GLY A 19 -7.60 -14.13 3.96
N ASN A 20 -7.22 -13.02 3.32
CA ASN A 20 -7.88 -12.53 2.10
C ASN A 20 -7.03 -12.64 0.83
N TYR A 21 -5.70 -12.66 0.97
CA TYR A 21 -4.74 -12.48 -0.13
C TYR A 21 -3.66 -13.56 -0.20
N LYS A 22 -3.63 -14.54 0.72
CA LYS A 22 -2.53 -15.53 0.82
C LYS A 22 -2.25 -16.25 -0.50
N ASP A 23 -3.30 -16.67 -1.22
CA ASP A 23 -3.15 -17.37 -2.51
C ASP A 23 -2.56 -16.46 -3.62
N ASN A 24 -2.76 -15.15 -3.47
CA ASN A 24 -2.27 -14.13 -4.39
C ASN A 24 -0.92 -13.53 -3.95
N MET A 25 -0.24 -14.11 -2.95
CA MET A 25 1.05 -13.64 -2.45
C MET A 25 2.16 -14.62 -2.76
N TYR A 26 3.34 -14.09 -3.11
CA TYR A 26 4.55 -14.92 -3.22
C TYR A 26 5.12 -15.18 -1.83
N SER A 27 5.24 -16.45 -1.47
CA SER A 27 5.89 -16.90 -0.24
C SER A 27 7.29 -17.42 -0.52
N MET A 28 8.15 -17.35 0.49
CA MET A 28 9.50 -17.87 0.50
C MET A 28 9.81 -18.42 1.89
N ASN A 29 10.51 -19.54 1.97
CA ASN A 29 11.00 -20.08 3.23
C ASN A 29 12.40 -19.53 3.49
N ILE A 30 12.59 -18.85 4.61
CA ILE A 30 13.88 -18.29 5.03
C ILE A 30 14.13 -18.79 6.46
N GLU A 31 15.20 -19.55 6.66
CA GLU A 31 15.62 -20.04 7.98
C GLU A 31 14.50 -20.79 8.74
N GLY A 32 13.62 -21.50 8.02
CA GLY A 32 12.50 -22.24 8.61
C GLY A 32 11.23 -21.41 8.83
N GLU A 33 11.25 -20.12 8.56
CA GLU A 33 10.09 -19.22 8.66
C GLU A 33 9.51 -18.88 7.29
N THR A 34 8.20 -18.62 7.26
CA THR A 34 7.49 -18.14 6.05
C THR A 34 7.59 -16.63 5.95
N TRP A 35 8.14 -16.16 4.84
CA TRP A 35 8.21 -14.76 4.46
C TRP A 35 7.44 -14.52 3.16
N TYR A 36 6.99 -13.30 2.96
CA TYR A 36 6.22 -12.91 1.78
C TYR A 36 6.77 -11.66 1.13
N LEU A 37 6.73 -11.62 -0.20
CA LEU A 37 6.83 -10.36 -0.93
C LEU A 37 5.56 -9.54 -0.70
N LYS A 38 5.72 -8.24 -0.42
CA LYS A 38 4.57 -7.37 -0.13
C LYS A 38 3.61 -7.28 -1.34
N PRO A 39 2.31 -7.56 -1.16
CA PRO A 39 1.29 -7.30 -2.18
C PRO A 39 0.74 -5.87 -2.14
N MET A 40 0.98 -5.15 -1.02
CA MET A 40 0.53 -3.80 -0.72
C MET A 40 1.51 -3.11 0.26
N ASN A 41 1.58 -1.78 0.28
CA ASN A 41 2.48 -1.06 1.19
C ASN A 41 1.87 -0.79 2.58
N CYS A 42 0.53 -0.88 2.71
CA CYS A 42 -0.23 -0.43 3.89
C CYS A 42 0.36 -0.94 5.23
N PRO A 43 0.67 -2.25 5.40
CA PRO A 43 1.21 -2.76 6.66
C PRO A 43 2.54 -2.11 7.05
N GLY A 44 3.43 -1.86 6.07
CA GLY A 44 4.69 -1.19 6.31
C GLY A 44 4.51 0.27 6.75
N HIS A 45 3.49 0.97 6.24
CA HIS A 45 3.17 2.34 6.64
C HIS A 45 2.61 2.39 8.06
N CYS A 46 1.79 1.40 8.45
CA CYS A 46 1.33 1.24 9.83
C CYS A 46 2.51 1.05 10.79
N MET A 47 3.51 0.22 10.41
CA MET A 47 4.73 0.05 11.22
C MET A 47 5.50 1.37 11.38
N ILE A 48 5.64 2.17 10.32
CA ILE A 48 6.28 3.50 10.41
C ILE A 48 5.47 4.44 11.31
N PHE A 49 4.14 4.41 11.22
CA PHE A 49 3.29 5.22 12.08
C PHE A 49 3.51 4.88 13.56
N ASP A 50 3.53 3.59 13.88
CA ASP A 50 3.67 3.03 15.23
C ASP A 50 5.07 3.21 15.85
N GLN A 51 6.12 3.44 15.05
CA GLN A 51 7.50 3.63 15.54
C GLN A 51 7.68 4.76 16.57
N LYS A 52 6.75 5.73 16.65
CA LYS A 52 6.75 6.74 17.71
C LYS A 52 5.34 7.12 18.11
N VAL A 53 5.19 7.50 19.39
CA VAL A 53 3.97 8.12 19.90
C VAL A 53 3.67 9.38 19.11
N ARG A 54 2.42 9.53 18.67
CA ARG A 54 1.95 10.65 17.84
C ARG A 54 1.05 11.57 18.63
N SER A 55 1.27 12.88 18.53
CA SER A 55 0.34 13.89 19.00
C SER A 55 -0.77 14.12 17.98
N TYR A 56 -1.97 14.42 18.45
CA TYR A 56 -3.08 14.85 17.58
C TYR A 56 -2.74 16.10 16.75
N LYS A 57 -1.76 16.89 17.20
CA LYS A 57 -1.22 18.08 16.51
C LYS A 57 -0.37 17.74 15.28
N GLU A 58 0.18 16.52 15.21
CA GLU A 58 0.93 16.04 14.04
C GLU A 58 0.00 15.55 12.92
N LEU A 59 -1.29 15.32 13.21
CA LEU A 59 -2.26 14.83 12.23
C LEU A 59 -2.84 15.97 11.39
N PRO A 60 -2.96 15.81 10.07
CA PRO A 60 -2.80 14.56 9.31
C PRO A 60 -1.33 14.25 8.91
N ILE A 61 -0.97 12.95 8.98
CA ILE A 61 0.31 12.43 8.48
C ILE A 61 0.06 11.74 7.14
N ARG A 62 0.77 12.17 6.09
CA ARG A 62 0.64 11.62 4.73
C ARG A 62 1.93 10.92 4.34
N MET A 63 1.88 9.62 4.05
CA MET A 63 3.03 8.81 3.66
C MET A 63 2.87 8.31 2.23
N ALA A 64 3.61 8.90 1.28
CA ALA A 64 3.70 8.39 -0.09
C ALA A 64 4.83 7.38 -0.24
N ASP A 65 4.61 6.31 -1.01
CA ASP A 65 5.57 5.23 -1.25
C ASP A 65 5.40 4.64 -2.65
N PHE A 66 6.42 4.81 -3.49
CA PHE A 66 6.49 4.24 -4.84
C PHE A 66 7.13 2.85 -4.85
N GLY A 67 6.97 2.11 -3.75
CA GLY A 67 7.55 0.80 -3.53
C GLY A 67 7.06 -0.26 -4.53
N VAL A 68 7.95 -1.20 -4.85
CA VAL A 68 7.62 -2.33 -5.73
C VAL A 68 6.72 -3.33 -4.99
N LEU A 69 5.63 -3.69 -5.65
CA LEU A 69 4.63 -4.64 -5.16
C LEU A 69 4.57 -5.88 -6.06
N HIS A 70 4.22 -7.01 -5.45
CA HIS A 70 4.08 -8.28 -6.17
C HIS A 70 2.75 -8.96 -5.86
N ARG A 71 2.03 -9.42 -6.89
CA ARG A 71 0.81 -10.23 -6.79
C ARG A 71 0.93 -11.48 -7.64
N ASN A 72 0.62 -12.63 -7.06
CA ASN A 72 0.73 -13.94 -7.70
C ASN A 72 -0.49 -14.26 -8.57
N GLU A 73 -0.67 -13.48 -9.63
CA GLU A 73 -1.72 -13.71 -10.62
C GLU A 73 -1.45 -14.99 -11.45
N LEU A 74 -2.52 -15.70 -11.83
CA LEU A 74 -2.47 -16.85 -12.71
C LEU A 74 -1.83 -16.47 -14.06
N SER A 75 -0.85 -17.26 -14.52
CA SER A 75 -0.06 -16.93 -15.72
C SER A 75 -0.92 -16.74 -16.97
N GLY A 76 -1.99 -17.52 -17.13
CA GLY A 76 -2.92 -17.42 -18.27
C GLY A 76 -3.76 -16.14 -18.29
N THR A 77 -3.75 -15.34 -17.22
CA THR A 77 -4.50 -14.07 -17.13
C THR A 77 -3.63 -12.84 -17.40
N LEU A 78 -2.31 -13.02 -17.48
CA LEU A 78 -1.39 -11.90 -17.66
C LEU A 78 -1.51 -11.31 -19.07
N SER A 79 -1.54 -9.99 -19.16
CA SER A 79 -1.67 -9.30 -20.44
C SER A 79 -1.01 -7.93 -20.40
N GLY A 80 -0.03 -7.73 -21.29
CA GLY A 80 0.68 -6.46 -21.49
C GLY A 80 1.09 -5.78 -20.17
N LEU A 81 0.70 -4.51 -20.02
CA LEU A 81 0.89 -3.72 -18.79
C LEU A 81 -0.39 -3.60 -17.96
N THR A 82 -1.53 -4.05 -18.47
CA THR A 82 -2.83 -3.93 -17.80
C THR A 82 -3.04 -4.98 -16.72
N ARG A 83 -2.38 -6.14 -16.84
CA ARG A 83 -2.43 -7.21 -15.83
C ARG A 83 -1.06 -7.87 -15.65
N VAL A 84 -0.39 -7.47 -14.56
CA VAL A 84 1.02 -7.80 -14.28
C VAL A 84 1.21 -8.34 -12.86
N ARG A 85 2.29 -9.09 -12.64
CA ARG A 85 2.68 -9.60 -11.32
C ARG A 85 3.49 -8.60 -10.50
N ARG A 86 4.21 -7.69 -11.16
CA ARG A 86 5.11 -6.72 -10.53
C ARG A 86 4.75 -5.33 -11.01
N PHE A 87 4.52 -4.41 -10.08
CA PHE A 87 4.12 -3.04 -10.38
C PHE A 87 4.58 -2.10 -9.27
N GLN A 88 4.51 -0.80 -9.54
CA GLN A 88 4.70 0.27 -8.56
C GLN A 88 3.45 1.13 -8.61
N GLN A 89 2.85 1.36 -7.45
CA GLN A 89 1.75 2.29 -7.31
C GLN A 89 2.30 3.63 -6.85
N ASP A 90 1.65 4.71 -7.25
CA ASP A 90 1.69 6.01 -6.61
C ASP A 90 0.93 6.00 -5.27
N ASP A 91 1.29 5.03 -4.43
CA ASP A 91 0.56 4.70 -3.22
C ASP A 91 0.80 5.75 -2.11
N ALA A 92 -0.26 6.07 -1.38
CA ALA A 92 -0.18 6.95 -0.23
C ALA A 92 -1.18 6.55 0.85
N HIS A 93 -0.71 6.53 2.11
CA HIS A 93 -1.57 6.32 3.26
C HIS A 93 -1.62 7.58 4.11
N ILE A 94 -2.84 8.05 4.38
CA ILE A 94 -3.11 9.22 5.19
C ILE A 94 -3.64 8.75 6.55
N PHE A 95 -2.91 9.09 7.60
CA PHE A 95 -3.36 8.92 8.98
C PHE A 95 -3.90 10.27 9.45
N CYS A 96 -5.20 10.33 9.72
CA CYS A 96 -5.89 11.56 10.13
C CYS A 96 -6.84 11.28 11.29
N ARG A 97 -7.31 12.34 11.94
CA ARG A 97 -8.38 12.24 12.93
C ARG A 97 -9.74 12.06 12.25
N PRO A 98 -10.74 11.48 12.93
CA PRO A 98 -12.09 11.35 12.38
C PRO A 98 -12.69 12.67 11.89
N ASP A 99 -12.43 13.79 12.57
CA ASP A 99 -12.91 15.12 12.17
C ASP A 99 -12.24 15.68 10.91
N GLN A 100 -11.12 15.11 10.48
CA GLN A 100 -10.34 15.56 9.32
C GLN A 100 -10.62 14.74 8.06
N VAL A 101 -11.38 13.63 8.15
CA VAL A 101 -11.57 12.68 7.05
C VAL A 101 -12.18 13.36 5.82
N GLN A 102 -13.21 14.19 6.03
CA GLN A 102 -13.89 14.87 4.92
C GLN A 102 -12.93 15.80 4.18
N ASP A 103 -12.18 16.63 4.92
CA ASP A 103 -11.22 17.57 4.32
C ASP A 103 -10.10 16.84 3.57
N GLU A 104 -9.56 15.75 4.12
CA GLU A 104 -8.52 14.96 3.45
C GLU A 104 -9.03 14.30 2.16
N ILE A 105 -10.28 13.83 2.13
CA ILE A 105 -10.89 13.30 0.90
C ILE A 105 -11.08 14.42 -0.13
N THR A 106 -11.57 15.59 0.28
CA THR A 106 -11.73 16.74 -0.62
C THR A 106 -10.40 17.14 -1.25
N HIS A 107 -9.34 17.28 -0.45
CA HIS A 107 -8.01 17.61 -0.98
C HIS A 107 -7.46 16.51 -1.92
N ALA A 108 -7.71 15.24 -1.63
CA ALA A 108 -7.28 14.14 -2.50
C ALA A 108 -8.00 14.17 -3.85
N LEU A 109 -9.29 14.47 -3.88
CA LEU A 109 -10.07 14.61 -5.12
C LEU A 109 -9.65 15.84 -5.94
N GLU A 110 -9.35 16.96 -5.28
CA GLU A 110 -8.80 18.14 -5.95
C GLU A 110 -7.44 17.87 -6.57
N PHE A 111 -6.57 17.13 -5.86
CA PHE A 111 -5.28 16.70 -6.39
C PHE A 111 -5.44 15.76 -7.59
N LEU A 112 -6.36 14.78 -7.50
CA LEU A 112 -6.69 13.90 -8.62
C LEU A 112 -7.17 14.70 -9.84
N LYS A 113 -8.06 15.69 -9.63
CA LYS A 113 -8.56 16.58 -10.68
C LYS A 113 -7.44 17.35 -11.37
N PHE A 114 -6.53 17.90 -10.58
CA PHE A 114 -5.37 18.60 -11.12
C PHE A 114 -4.50 17.69 -12.01
N VAL A 115 -4.21 16.47 -11.54
CA VAL A 115 -3.42 15.49 -12.30
C VAL A 115 -4.15 15.10 -13.60
N TYR A 116 -5.42 14.74 -13.54
CA TYR A 116 -6.16 14.26 -14.72
C TYR A 116 -6.33 15.35 -15.76
N ASN A 117 -6.65 16.58 -15.35
CA ASN A 117 -6.73 17.74 -16.25
C ASN A 117 -5.41 18.00 -16.97
N THR A 118 -4.26 17.76 -16.31
CA THR A 118 -2.94 17.93 -16.93
C THR A 118 -2.73 16.96 -18.11
N PHE A 119 -3.35 15.78 -18.08
CA PHE A 119 -3.31 14.79 -19.16
C PHE A 119 -4.52 14.83 -20.09
N GLY A 120 -5.48 15.74 -19.85
CA GLY A 120 -6.72 15.84 -20.64
C GLY A 120 -7.71 14.71 -20.38
N PHE A 121 -7.68 14.11 -19.19
CA PHE A 121 -8.64 13.08 -18.76
C PHE A 121 -9.76 13.67 -17.90
N ASP A 122 -10.97 13.12 -18.02
CA ASP A 122 -12.15 13.50 -17.24
C ASP A 122 -12.49 12.44 -16.17
N PHE A 123 -13.12 12.84 -15.05
CA PHE A 123 -13.77 11.95 -14.06
C PHE A 123 -14.83 12.66 -13.22
#